data_AF-K1RMN1-F1
#
_entry.id   AF-K1RMN1-F1
#
_cell.length_a   1.000
_cell.length_b   1.000
_cell.length_c   1.000
_cell.angle_alpha   90.00
_cell.angle_beta   90.00
_cell.angle_gamma   90.00
#
_symmetry.space_group_name_H-M   'P 1'
#
loop_
_entity.id
_entity.type
_entity.pdbx_description
1 polymer ?
#
loop_
_entity_poly.entity_id
_entity_poly.type
_entity_poly.pdbx_seq_one_letter_code
_entity_poly.pdbx_strand_id
1 'polypeptide(L)'
;MEPVVKEEDRKLLNPFYRSSFFFDAKIFQQFQLVSIELKKVYRQSDPVFIGILDHIRTSQAQMKDLQLLNQRVGAQLDESDSKLAITLSTRRDTVDFINENQLKLLPGEPTLFRGNIQGEFPESSLPTPIELYLKTGAQIIFIKNDIEHQWVNGTLGTIIGFDDEDDAKIYVRTENGQDVMVEPAAWSNMR
;
A
#
# COMPACT_ATOMS: atom_id res chain seq x y z
N MET A 1 -12.74 7.47 -0.63
CA MET A 1 -11.95 8.41 0.19
C MET A 1 -12.29 9.83 -0.25
N GLU A 2 -12.31 10.77 0.68
CA GLU A 2 -12.44 12.18 0.33
C GLU A 2 -11.22 12.62 -0.50
N PRO A 3 -11.41 13.30 -1.64
CA PRO A 3 -10.30 13.78 -2.43
C PRO A 3 -9.53 14.85 -1.65
N VAL A 4 -8.22 14.71 -1.58
CA VAL A 4 -7.34 15.74 -1.01
C VAL A 4 -7.21 16.85 -2.05
N VAL A 5 -7.90 17.97 -1.82
CA VAL A 5 -7.90 19.13 -2.71
C VAL A 5 -7.08 20.24 -2.09
N LYS A 6 -6.12 20.78 -2.87
CA LYS A 6 -5.32 21.92 -2.45
C LYS A 6 -6.20 23.14 -2.28
N GLU A 7 -5.78 24.06 -1.42
CA GLU A 7 -6.56 25.26 -1.11
C GLU A 7 -6.81 26.16 -2.35
N GLU A 8 -5.84 26.20 -3.28
CA GLU A 8 -5.95 26.90 -4.57
C GLU A 8 -7.06 26.31 -5.46
N ASP A 9 -7.05 24.98 -5.62
CA ASP A 9 -8.04 24.25 -6.41
C ASP A 9 -9.43 24.36 -5.77
N ARG A 10 -9.50 24.29 -4.44
CA ARG A 10 -10.76 24.45 -3.70
C ARG A 10 -11.40 25.81 -3.96
N LYS A 11 -10.61 26.90 -3.92
CA LYS A 11 -11.11 28.26 -4.24
C LYS A 11 -11.62 28.36 -5.67
N LEU A 12 -10.96 27.68 -6.62
CA LEU A 12 -11.37 27.65 -8.01
C LEU A 12 -12.66 26.84 -8.24
N LEU A 13 -12.82 25.71 -7.56
CA LEU A 13 -13.91 24.75 -7.77
C LEU A 13 -15.18 25.10 -6.99
N ASN A 14 -15.07 25.65 -5.77
CA ASN A 14 -16.20 25.95 -4.89
C ASN A 14 -17.33 26.78 -5.54
N PRO A 15 -17.06 27.77 -6.42
CA PRO A 15 -18.12 28.51 -7.08
C PRO A 15 -18.96 27.67 -8.05
N PHE A 16 -18.43 26.54 -8.53
CA PHE A 16 -19.03 25.75 -9.60
C PHE A 16 -19.53 24.37 -9.17
N TYR A 17 -18.99 23.81 -8.09
CA TYR A 17 -19.27 22.46 -7.61
C TYR A 17 -19.60 22.46 -6.11
N ARG A 18 -20.56 21.62 -5.71
CA ARG A 18 -21.03 21.53 -4.31
C ARG A 18 -19.99 20.89 -3.39
N SER A 19 -19.23 19.95 -3.92
CA SER A 19 -18.10 19.32 -3.26
C SER A 19 -17.05 18.91 -4.28
N SER A 20 -15.91 18.42 -3.80
CA SER A 20 -14.85 17.89 -4.62
C SER A 20 -15.06 16.42 -5.02
N PHE A 21 -16.12 15.77 -4.54
CA PHE A 21 -16.40 14.38 -4.90
C PHE A 21 -16.84 14.24 -6.36
N PHE A 22 -16.44 13.14 -7.00
CA PHE A 22 -16.71 12.92 -8.42
C PHE A 22 -18.22 12.96 -8.75
N PHE A 23 -19.08 12.51 -7.84
CA PHE A 23 -20.53 12.44 -8.03
C PHE A 23 -21.22 13.81 -8.05
N ASP A 24 -20.53 14.88 -7.65
CA ASP A 24 -21.03 16.27 -7.80
C ASP A 24 -20.68 16.90 -9.16
N ALA A 25 -20.10 16.12 -10.09
CA ALA A 25 -19.87 16.57 -11.45
C ALA A 25 -21.19 16.95 -12.15
N LYS A 26 -21.19 18.07 -12.88
CA LYS A 26 -22.40 18.62 -13.54
C LYS A 26 -23.04 17.67 -14.55
N ILE A 27 -22.26 16.77 -15.15
CA ILE A 27 -22.77 15.78 -16.11
C ILE A 27 -23.85 14.87 -15.49
N PHE A 28 -23.77 14.59 -14.20
CA PHE A 28 -24.76 13.76 -13.49
C PHE A 28 -26.12 14.47 -13.29
N GLN A 29 -26.23 15.76 -13.63
CA GLN A 29 -27.52 16.44 -13.73
C GLN A 29 -28.28 16.06 -15.02
N GLN A 30 -27.54 15.61 -16.03
CA GLN A 30 -28.08 15.25 -17.35
C GLN A 30 -28.05 13.75 -17.61
N PHE A 31 -27.31 13.00 -16.78
CA PHE A 31 -27.14 11.57 -16.88
C PHE A 31 -27.42 10.88 -15.56
N GLN A 32 -28.30 9.89 -15.57
CA GLN A 32 -28.59 9.08 -14.40
C GLN A 32 -27.56 7.97 -14.24
N LEU A 33 -26.79 8.02 -13.15
CA LEU A 33 -25.86 6.95 -12.79
C LEU A 33 -26.64 5.72 -12.28
N VAL A 34 -26.45 4.57 -12.91
CA VAL A 34 -26.88 3.28 -12.34
C VAL A 34 -25.76 2.78 -11.43
N SER A 35 -26.05 2.68 -10.13
CA SER A 35 -25.10 2.17 -9.14
C SER A 35 -25.33 0.68 -8.88
N ILE A 36 -24.28 -0.12 -9.01
CA ILE A 36 -24.27 -1.53 -8.64
C ILE A 36 -23.28 -1.70 -7.50
N GLU A 37 -23.78 -2.01 -6.31
CA GLU A 37 -22.95 -2.26 -5.13
C GLU A 37 -22.59 -3.75 -5.03
N LEU A 38 -21.29 -4.05 -5.02
CA LEU A 38 -20.80 -5.40 -4.77
C LEU A 38 -20.79 -5.68 -3.26
N LYS A 39 -21.77 -6.47 -2.79
CA LYS A 39 -21.94 -6.76 -1.36
C LYS A 39 -21.13 -7.95 -0.85
N LYS A 40 -20.58 -8.76 -1.75
CA LYS A 40 -19.84 -9.97 -1.36
C LYS A 40 -18.40 -9.62 -1.00
N VAL A 41 -18.07 -9.77 0.28
CA VAL A 41 -16.70 -9.66 0.79
C VAL A 41 -15.97 -10.99 0.55
N TYR A 42 -14.82 -10.92 -0.10
CA TYR A 42 -13.97 -12.10 -0.36
C TYR A 42 -12.73 -12.17 0.52
N ARG A 43 -12.26 -11.02 1.02
CA ARG A 43 -10.97 -10.90 1.72
C ARG A 43 -11.06 -11.30 3.20
N GLN A 44 -12.19 -11.03 3.85
CA GLN A 44 -12.42 -11.36 5.26
C GLN A 44 -13.51 -12.43 5.36
N SER A 45 -13.31 -13.40 6.25
CA SER A 45 -14.29 -14.46 6.54
C SER A 45 -14.99 -14.28 7.89
N ASP A 46 -14.40 -13.50 8.82
CA ASP A 46 -14.96 -13.29 10.16
C ASP A 46 -16.17 -12.35 10.11
N PRO A 47 -17.40 -12.86 10.35
CA PRO A 47 -18.62 -12.05 10.28
C PRO A 47 -18.66 -10.96 11.35
N VAL A 48 -18.03 -11.16 12.51
CA VAL A 48 -18.00 -10.14 13.58
C VAL A 48 -17.16 -8.96 13.12
N PHE A 49 -15.96 -9.23 12.61
CA PHE A 49 -15.07 -8.19 12.10
C PHE A 49 -15.66 -7.45 10.89
N ILE A 50 -16.29 -8.17 9.95
CA ILE A 50 -16.99 -7.57 8.81
C ILE A 50 -18.09 -6.61 9.29
N GLY A 51 -18.86 -7.00 10.32
CA GLY A 51 -19.89 -6.14 10.91
C GLY A 51 -19.32 -4.86 11.51
N ILE A 52 -18.20 -4.94 12.24
CA ILE A 52 -17.51 -3.76 12.80
C ILE A 52 -17.08 -2.80 11.67
N LEU A 53 -16.47 -3.33 10.60
CA LEU A 53 -16.04 -2.52 9.46
C LEU A 53 -17.23 -1.82 8.78
N ASP A 54 -18.36 -2.51 8.63
CA ASP A 54 -19.56 -1.93 8.04
C ASP A 54 -20.18 -0.83 8.92
N HIS A 55 -20.22 -1.03 10.24
CA HIS A 55 -20.68 0.01 11.17
C HIS A 55 -19.76 1.24 11.13
N ILE A 56 -18.44 1.07 11.06
CA ILE A 56 -17.50 2.20 10.93
C ILE A 56 -17.74 2.93 9.60
N ARG A 57 -17.88 2.18 8.50
CA ARG A 57 -18.11 2.72 7.15
C ARG A 57 -19.39 3.56 7.06
N THR A 58 -20.45 3.16 7.77
CA THR A 58 -21.75 3.85 7.77
C THR A 58 -21.91 4.85 8.91
N SER A 59 -20.84 5.11 9.68
CA SER A 59 -20.87 5.99 10.86
C SER A 59 -21.86 5.54 11.94
N GLN A 60 -22.07 4.23 12.09
CA GLN A 60 -22.97 3.57 13.04
C GLN A 60 -22.23 2.74 14.12
N ALA A 61 -20.91 2.90 14.23
CA ALA A 61 -20.09 2.17 15.19
C ALA A 61 -20.58 2.34 16.64
N GLN A 62 -20.78 1.23 17.33
CA GLN A 62 -21.28 1.19 18.70
C GLN A 62 -20.14 1.00 19.71
N MET A 63 -20.39 1.29 20.99
CA MET A 63 -19.39 1.08 22.05
C MET A 63 -18.88 -0.36 22.13
N LYS A 64 -19.74 -1.36 21.86
CA LYS A 64 -19.33 -2.77 21.81
C LYS A 64 -18.29 -3.03 20.71
N ASP A 65 -18.41 -2.35 19.57
CA ASP A 65 -17.52 -2.52 18.42
C ASP A 65 -16.14 -1.95 18.78
N LEU A 66 -16.12 -0.75 19.40
CA LEU A 66 -14.89 -0.11 19.86
C LEU A 66 -14.22 -0.89 21.00
N GLN A 67 -14.99 -1.44 21.94
CA GLN A 67 -14.47 -2.27 23.02
C GLN A 67 -13.77 -3.52 22.47
N LEU A 68 -14.35 -4.17 21.47
CA LEU A 68 -13.75 -5.34 20.84
C LEU A 68 -12.44 -4.98 20.11
N LEU A 69 -12.41 -3.84 19.39
CA LEU A 69 -11.18 -3.36 18.76
C LEU A 69 -10.10 -3.00 19.80
N ASN A 70 -10.49 -2.34 20.89
CA ASN A 70 -9.57 -1.90 21.94
C ASN A 70 -8.90 -3.06 22.69
N GLN A 71 -9.47 -4.28 22.66
CA GLN A 71 -8.81 -5.47 23.19
C GLN A 71 -7.51 -5.83 22.43
N ARG A 72 -7.33 -5.31 21.21
CA ARG A 72 -6.10 -5.53 20.43
C ARG A 72 -4.99 -4.55 20.79
N VAL A 73 -5.27 -3.51 21.58
CA VAL A 73 -4.26 -2.54 22.02
C VAL A 73 -3.34 -3.18 23.05
N GLY A 74 -2.05 -3.27 22.72
CA GLY A 74 -1.05 -3.91 23.59
C GLY A 74 -1.13 -5.44 23.61
N ALA A 75 -1.96 -6.05 22.77
CA ALA A 75 -1.96 -7.49 22.59
C ALA A 75 -0.61 -7.95 22.03
N GLN A 76 -0.08 -9.05 22.56
CA GLN A 76 1.10 -9.68 21.97
C GLN A 76 0.73 -10.23 20.60
N LEU A 77 1.59 -9.96 19.62
CA LEU A 77 1.48 -10.56 18.30
C LEU A 77 1.99 -12.00 18.41
N ASP A 78 1.22 -12.96 17.90
CA ASP A 78 1.67 -14.36 17.84
C ASP A 78 2.96 -14.45 17.02
N GLU A 79 3.95 -15.21 17.49
CA GLU A 79 5.27 -15.31 16.84
C GLU A 79 5.23 -15.87 15.41
N SER A 80 4.16 -16.60 15.06
CA SER A 80 3.90 -17.06 13.69
C SER A 80 3.40 -15.94 12.77
N ASP A 81 2.55 -15.06 13.29
CA ASP A 81 1.91 -13.96 12.55
C ASP A 81 2.76 -12.68 12.56
N SER A 82 3.71 -12.59 13.49
CA SER A 82 4.52 -11.38 13.71
C SER A 82 5.74 -11.27 12.78
N LYS A 83 6.14 -12.36 12.10
CA LYS A 83 7.36 -12.38 11.27
C LYS A 83 7.35 -11.34 10.14
N LEU A 84 6.17 -10.93 9.69
CA LEU A 84 5.99 -9.91 8.65
C LEU A 84 4.96 -8.85 9.05
N ALA A 85 4.82 -8.56 10.35
CA ALA A 85 3.94 -7.50 10.80
C ALA A 85 4.33 -6.14 10.17
N ILE A 86 3.34 -5.37 9.70
CA ILE A 86 3.55 -4.04 9.12
C ILE A 86 3.13 -2.98 10.13
N THR A 87 3.95 -1.93 10.29
CA THR A 87 3.54 -0.74 11.03
C THR A 87 2.83 0.24 10.10
N LEU A 88 1.60 0.61 10.46
CA LEU A 88 0.83 1.62 9.73
C LEU A 88 0.96 2.99 10.43
N SER A 89 1.24 4.03 9.66
CA SER A 89 1.24 5.42 10.13
C SER A 89 0.56 6.33 9.12
N THR A 90 0.02 7.45 9.60
CA THR A 90 -0.63 8.48 8.78
C THR A 90 0.37 9.43 8.12
N ARG A 91 1.65 9.40 8.52
CA ARG A 91 2.69 10.29 8.01
C ARG A 91 3.83 9.51 7.35
N ARG A 92 4.25 10.00 6.18
CA ARG A 92 5.33 9.40 5.39
C ARG A 92 6.68 9.46 6.11
N ASP A 93 7.02 10.60 6.72
CA ASP A 93 8.26 10.79 7.49
C ASP A 93 8.46 9.74 8.60
N THR A 94 7.36 9.34 9.23
CA THR A 94 7.35 8.38 10.34
C THR A 94 7.65 6.98 9.84
N VAL A 95 7.03 6.56 8.72
CA VAL A 95 7.31 5.25 8.14
C VAL A 95 8.72 5.19 7.53
N ASP A 96 9.19 6.27 6.91
CA ASP A 96 10.54 6.35 6.35
C ASP A 96 11.59 6.19 7.45
N PHE A 97 11.43 6.91 8.57
CA PHE A 97 12.31 6.77 9.73
C PHE A 97 12.32 5.35 10.30
N ILE A 98 11.15 4.71 10.42
CA ILE A 98 11.06 3.32 10.90
C ILE A 98 11.79 2.37 9.94
N ASN A 99 11.51 2.47 8.63
CA ASN A 99 12.09 1.61 7.61
C ASN A 99 13.62 1.76 7.56
N GLU A 100 14.14 2.99 7.58
CA GLU A 100 15.58 3.26 7.59
C GLU A 100 16.27 2.68 8.83
N ASN A 101 15.66 2.82 10.01
CA ASN A 101 16.24 2.29 11.24
C ASN A 101 16.24 0.76 11.25
N GLN A 102 15.16 0.12 10.79
CA GLN A 102 15.11 -1.35 10.69
C GLN A 102 16.14 -1.86 9.68
N LEU A 103 16.31 -1.18 8.54
CA LEU A 103 17.33 -1.52 7.55
C LEU A 103 18.76 -1.37 8.11
N LYS A 104 19.02 -0.35 8.93
CA LYS A 104 20.32 -0.15 9.61
C LYS A 104 20.66 -1.25 10.60
N LEU A 105 19.66 -1.84 11.27
CA LEU A 105 19.86 -2.94 12.21
C LEU A 105 20.23 -4.26 11.54
N LEU A 106 19.94 -4.42 10.24
CA LEU A 106 20.32 -5.61 9.49
C LEU A 106 21.83 -5.63 9.22
N PRO A 107 22.48 -6.80 9.36
CA PRO A 107 23.90 -6.95 9.11
C PRO A 107 24.25 -6.75 7.62
N GLY A 108 25.51 -6.47 7.36
CA GLY A 108 26.02 -6.26 6.00
C GLY A 108 25.79 -4.84 5.48
N GLU A 109 26.43 -4.54 4.35
CA GLU A 109 26.29 -3.27 3.65
C GLU A 109 25.03 -3.27 2.77
N PRO A 110 24.37 -2.10 2.59
CA PRO A 110 23.23 -2.00 1.70
C PRO A 110 23.66 -2.12 0.23
N THR A 111 22.90 -2.88 -0.53
CA THR A 111 22.98 -2.92 -2.00
C THR A 111 22.07 -1.83 -2.56
N LEU A 112 22.61 -0.99 -3.46
CA LEU A 112 21.86 0.08 -4.13
C LEU A 112 21.29 -0.41 -5.46
N PHE A 113 19.97 -0.31 -5.61
CA PHE A 113 19.28 -0.50 -6.87
C PHE A 113 18.80 0.87 -7.38
N ARG A 114 19.24 1.26 -8.58
CA ARG A 114 18.88 2.55 -9.17
C ARG A 114 17.87 2.35 -10.31
N GLY A 115 16.70 2.97 -10.18
CA GLY A 115 15.70 3.02 -11.23
C GLY A 115 16.14 3.90 -12.41
N ASN A 116 15.58 3.64 -13.59
CA ASN A 116 15.84 4.41 -14.81
C ASN A 116 14.54 5.06 -15.31
N ILE A 117 14.62 6.35 -15.63
CA ILE A 117 13.50 7.12 -16.20
C ILE A 117 13.79 7.37 -17.68
N GLN A 118 12.87 6.95 -18.53
CA GLN A 118 12.89 7.27 -19.97
C GLN A 118 11.76 8.25 -20.29
N GLY A 119 12.10 9.36 -20.96
CA GLY A 119 11.15 10.41 -21.31
C GLY A 119 10.71 11.28 -20.12
N GLU A 120 9.48 11.81 -20.19
CA GLU A 120 8.92 12.65 -19.12
C GLU A 120 8.14 11.81 -18.10
N PHE A 121 8.77 11.57 -16.95
CA PHE A 121 8.13 10.91 -15.81
C PHE A 121 8.29 11.78 -14.55
N PRO A 122 7.21 12.42 -14.05
CA PRO A 122 7.31 13.27 -12.85
C PRO A 122 7.76 12.47 -11.63
N GLU A 123 8.73 12.99 -10.87
CA GLU A 123 9.21 12.35 -9.64
C GLU A 123 8.09 12.08 -8.62
N SER A 124 7.11 12.99 -8.56
CA SER A 124 5.93 12.86 -7.69
C SER A 124 5.02 11.67 -8.04
N SER A 125 5.20 11.09 -9.23
CA SER A 125 4.45 9.92 -9.73
C SER A 125 5.25 8.63 -9.62
N LEU A 126 6.48 8.66 -9.10
CA LEU A 126 7.29 7.46 -8.93
C LEU A 126 6.61 6.49 -7.95
N PRO A 127 6.50 5.20 -8.32
CA PRO A 127 5.83 4.22 -7.47
C PRO A 127 6.72 3.77 -6.27
N THR A 128 8.03 4.02 -6.36
CA THR A 128 9.06 3.71 -5.36
C THR A 128 10.21 4.71 -5.53
N PRO A 129 11.06 4.94 -4.51
CA PRO A 129 12.25 5.79 -4.66
C PRO A 129 13.14 5.37 -5.83
N ILE A 130 13.77 6.35 -6.48
CA ILE A 130 14.70 6.10 -7.61
C ILE A 130 15.97 5.38 -7.15
N GLU A 131 16.40 5.64 -5.91
CA GLU A 131 17.46 4.91 -5.24
C GLU A 131 16.85 4.04 -4.15
N LEU A 132 16.93 2.73 -4.34
CA LEU A 132 16.39 1.75 -3.42
C LEU A 132 17.55 0.99 -2.75
N TYR A 133 17.75 1.25 -1.47
CA TYR A 133 18.76 0.59 -0.65
C TYR A 133 18.16 -0.64 0.02
N LEU A 134 18.75 -1.81 -0.21
CA LEU A 134 18.24 -3.09 0.29
C LEU A 134 19.35 -3.90 0.97
N LYS A 135 18.95 -4.79 1.89
CA LYS A 135 19.84 -5.75 2.55
C LYS A 135 19.16 -7.11 2.64
N THR A 136 19.96 -8.18 2.68
CA THR A 136 19.45 -9.51 3.05
C THR A 136 18.81 -9.45 4.44
N GLY A 137 17.63 -10.05 4.59
CA GLY A 137 16.80 -9.97 5.78
C GLY A 137 15.83 -8.79 5.81
N ALA A 138 15.87 -7.87 4.83
CA ALA A 138 14.91 -6.76 4.78
C ALA A 138 13.51 -7.28 4.43
N GLN A 139 12.52 -6.84 5.22
CA GLN A 139 11.12 -7.01 4.90
C GLN A 139 10.72 -6.01 3.80
N ILE A 140 10.06 -6.51 2.75
CA ILE A 140 9.61 -5.72 1.61
C ILE A 140 8.12 -5.97 1.35
N ILE A 141 7.52 -5.08 0.56
CA ILE A 141 6.18 -5.23 0.01
C ILE A 141 6.24 -5.08 -1.50
N PHE A 142 5.59 -5.98 -2.22
CA PHE A 142 5.49 -5.90 -3.68
C PHE A 142 4.49 -4.81 -4.08
N ILE A 143 4.89 -3.94 -5.01
CA ILE A 143 4.07 -2.81 -5.48
C ILE A 143 3.50 -3.00 -6.89
N LYS A 144 3.72 -4.18 -7.49
CA LYS A 144 3.24 -4.54 -8.83
C LYS A 144 2.81 -6.00 -8.84
N ASN A 145 1.74 -6.30 -9.58
CA ASN A 145 1.34 -7.69 -9.82
C ASN A 145 2.36 -8.37 -10.72
N ASP A 146 2.73 -9.60 -10.36
CA ASP A 146 3.52 -10.45 -11.23
C ASP A 146 2.69 -10.94 -12.42
N ILE A 147 3.34 -11.10 -13.58
CA ILE A 147 2.72 -11.62 -14.79
C ILE A 147 2.44 -13.12 -14.64
N GLU A 148 3.32 -13.86 -13.96
CA GLU A 148 3.17 -15.29 -13.69
C GLU A 148 2.32 -15.58 -12.44
N HIS A 149 1.74 -14.53 -11.84
CA HIS A 149 0.91 -14.61 -10.63
C HIS A 149 1.61 -15.21 -9.40
N GLN A 150 2.95 -15.11 -9.31
CA GLN A 150 3.70 -15.53 -8.13
C GLN A 150 3.47 -14.60 -6.93
N TRP A 151 3.17 -13.32 -7.19
CA TRP A 151 2.77 -12.34 -6.18
C TRP A 151 1.79 -11.32 -6.76
N VAL A 152 1.13 -10.58 -5.85
CA VAL A 152 0.26 -9.44 -6.20
C VAL A 152 0.73 -8.18 -5.48
N ASN A 153 0.28 -7.02 -5.93
CA ASN A 153 0.52 -5.77 -5.23
C ASN A 153 -0.04 -5.87 -3.79
N GLY A 154 0.85 -5.70 -2.81
CA GLY A 154 0.59 -5.86 -1.39
C GLY A 154 1.15 -7.14 -0.77
N THR A 155 1.64 -8.10 -1.56
CA THR A 155 2.30 -9.30 -1.01
C THR A 155 3.55 -8.90 -0.22
N LEU A 156 3.74 -9.51 0.94
CA LEU A 156 4.93 -9.30 1.77
C LEU A 156 6.01 -10.34 1.50
N GLY A 157 7.25 -9.98 1.77
CA GLY A 157 8.36 -10.91 1.72
C GLY A 157 9.60 -10.43 2.45
N THR A 158 10.60 -11.30 2.51
CA THR A 158 11.92 -11.03 3.07
C THR A 158 12.97 -11.30 2.01
N ILE A 159 13.91 -10.37 1.84
CA ILE A 159 15.04 -10.57 0.93
C ILE A 159 15.93 -11.69 1.49
N ILE A 160 16.17 -12.72 0.69
CA ILE A 160 17.02 -13.86 1.04
C ILE A 160 18.37 -13.84 0.31
N GLY A 161 18.52 -13.00 -0.72
CA GLY A 161 19.79 -12.81 -1.41
C GLY A 161 19.69 -11.87 -2.60
N PHE A 162 20.84 -11.60 -3.20
CA PHE A 162 21.01 -10.84 -4.42
C PHE A 162 21.85 -11.67 -5.39
N ASP A 163 21.65 -11.46 -6.69
CA ASP A 163 22.53 -12.01 -7.71
C ASP A 163 23.88 -11.27 -7.72
N ASP A 164 24.95 -11.95 -8.13
CA ASP A 164 26.32 -11.41 -8.17
C ASP A 164 26.63 -10.64 -9.48
N GLU A 165 25.70 -10.65 -10.45
CA GLU A 165 25.84 -9.99 -11.75
C GLU A 165 25.34 -8.52 -11.76
N ASP A 166 25.83 -7.72 -12.73
CA ASP A 166 25.57 -6.27 -12.85
C ASP A 166 24.06 -5.92 -13.05
N ASP A 167 23.24 -6.85 -13.55
CA ASP A 167 21.78 -6.71 -13.69
C ASP A 167 21.02 -7.35 -12.50
N ALA A 168 21.52 -7.05 -11.29
CA ALA A 168 21.21 -7.70 -10.03
C ALA A 168 19.72 -8.07 -9.84
N LYS A 169 19.44 -9.37 -9.84
CA LYS A 169 18.13 -9.92 -9.45
C LYS A 169 18.04 -9.99 -7.93
N ILE A 170 16.82 -9.90 -7.40
CA ILE A 170 16.58 -9.99 -5.96
C ILE A 170 15.87 -11.30 -5.68
N TYR A 171 16.39 -12.11 -4.76
CA TYR A 171 15.72 -13.30 -4.28
C TYR A 171 14.91 -12.96 -3.03
N VAL A 172 13.61 -13.27 -3.05
CA VAL A 172 12.67 -12.94 -1.98
C VAL A 172 11.93 -14.19 -1.54
N ARG A 173 11.86 -14.42 -0.22
CA ARG A 173 10.91 -15.37 0.38
C ARG A 173 9.62 -14.64 0.72
N THR A 174 8.54 -14.99 0.04
CA THR A 174 7.21 -14.43 0.29
C THR A 174 6.64 -14.85 1.65
N GLU A 175 5.61 -14.15 2.11
CA GLU A 175 4.87 -14.48 3.33
C GLU A 175 4.27 -15.90 3.36
N ASN A 176 4.02 -16.48 2.18
CA ASN A 176 3.54 -17.86 2.03
C ASN A 176 4.67 -18.90 2.00
N GLY A 177 5.93 -18.47 2.18
CA GLY A 177 7.10 -19.34 2.19
C GLY A 177 7.64 -19.73 0.80
N GLN A 178 7.08 -19.17 -0.27
CA GLN A 178 7.57 -19.37 -1.63
C GLN A 178 8.77 -18.46 -1.90
N ASP A 179 9.85 -19.03 -2.44
CA ASP A 179 11.01 -18.29 -2.90
C ASP A 179 10.80 -17.87 -4.35
N VAL A 180 10.98 -16.58 -4.63
CA VAL A 180 10.78 -15.98 -5.94
C VAL A 180 11.98 -15.13 -6.34
N MET A 181 12.22 -15.06 -7.65
CA MET A 181 13.23 -14.20 -8.25
C MET A 181 12.54 -12.95 -8.81
N VAL A 182 13.01 -11.78 -8.39
CA VAL A 182 12.41 -10.49 -8.74
C VAL A 182 13.34 -9.75 -9.68
N GLU A 183 12.80 -9.38 -10.84
CA GLU A 183 13.49 -8.63 -11.88
C GLU A 183 12.97 -7.19 -11.96
N PRO A 184 13.75 -6.25 -12.56
CA PRO A 184 13.31 -4.88 -12.78
C PRO A 184 11.99 -4.81 -13.55
N ALA A 185 11.05 -4.00 -13.03
CA ALA A 185 9.76 -3.78 -13.66
C ALA A 185 9.62 -2.34 -14.17
N ALA A 186 8.95 -2.17 -15.31
CA ALA A 186 8.62 -0.86 -15.87
C ALA A 186 7.22 -0.39 -15.46
N TRP A 187 7.07 0.91 -15.22
CA TRP A 187 5.78 1.60 -15.10
C TRP A 187 5.66 2.62 -16.23
N SER A 188 4.54 2.58 -16.95
CA SER A 188 4.23 3.55 -18.01
C SER A 188 3.27 4.60 -17.49
N ASN A 189 3.59 5.87 -17.72
CA ASN A 189 2.65 6.96 -17.49
C ASN A 189 1.64 6.99 -18.64
N MET A 190 0.52 6.27 -18.50
CA MET A 190 -0.60 6.37 -19.44
C MET A 190 -1.39 7.65 -19.11
N ARG A 191 -1.22 8.68 -19.93
CA ARG A 191 -2.12 9.84 -19.97
C ARG A 191 -3.42 9.51 -20.68
#